data_AF-A0A536JRD7-F1
#
_entry.id   AF-A0A536JRD7-F1
#
_cell.length_a   1.000
_cell.length_b   1.000
_cell.length_c   1.000
_cell.angle_alpha   90.00
_cell.angle_beta   90.00
_cell.angle_gamma   90.00
#
_symmetry.space_group_name_H-M   'P 1'
#
loop_
_entity.id
_entity.type
_entity.pdbx_description
1 polymer ?
#
loop_
_entity_poly.entity_id
_entity_poly.type
_entity_poly.pdbx_seq_one_letter_code
_entity_poly.pdbx_strand_id
1 'polypeptide(L)'
;MPVALQLSRERTLLMGILNATDDSFSGDGYGDDVEALVRRGVEMERDGADILDVGAASSRPGHAEVAPEQELRRAVTAVRRLREAVSVPISIDSSRAAVVDACLQAGASIANDVSGLVEDRVAEAVARSQAWLVLAHSRASPRSEPDREADPEAVVGLVRDDLRAAIDRAEAAGVQRQRVIVDPGLGFAKTAAESFALLRRLGEIREVAPVLAGSSRKGHLGAVTGRPVDQRLFAGASATAAAVLGGADIVRVHDVAAMVDVVRVADAVRRGVRKRTAYIGLGANLGPARETLRRALNELGRLGRVAGVSRLWRSEPMYVADQPPFLNAVATLETALASPVTLVRELRRIERELGRVPHERYGPRELDLDLLLFAGAAAAEHEGNVAVPHERIAERRFVLGPLAELAPDATDPRSGRSVREMLAAVADQQAEPIEDQDWWKTASS
;
A
#
# COMPACT_ATOMS: atom_id res chain seq x y z
N MET A 1 2.05 -3.67 -21.67
CA MET A 1 3.32 -3.79 -20.91
C MET A 1 2.98 -4.33 -19.53
N PRO A 2 3.70 -5.33 -19.00
CA PRO A 2 3.47 -5.84 -17.64
C PRO A 2 3.73 -4.74 -16.60
N VAL A 3 2.98 -4.75 -15.50
CA VAL A 3 3.21 -3.84 -14.37
C VAL A 3 4.24 -4.48 -13.45
N ALA A 4 5.43 -3.88 -13.39
CA ALA A 4 6.50 -4.38 -12.57
C ALA A 4 6.16 -4.33 -11.07
N LEU A 5 6.50 -5.40 -10.35
CA LEU A 5 6.47 -5.40 -8.89
C LEU A 5 7.53 -4.43 -8.35
N GLN A 6 7.11 -3.52 -7.48
CA GLN A 6 7.98 -2.63 -6.72
C GLN A 6 8.02 -3.07 -5.26
N LEU A 7 8.94 -3.99 -4.95
CA LEU A 7 9.13 -4.43 -3.58
C LEU A 7 9.87 -3.35 -2.78
N SER A 8 9.28 -2.94 -1.65
CA SER A 8 9.83 -1.91 -0.76
C SER A 8 10.03 -2.47 0.64
N ARG A 9 11.05 -1.97 1.34
CA ARG A 9 11.25 -2.27 2.77
C ARG A 9 10.44 -1.36 3.70
N GLU A 10 9.72 -0.38 3.16
CA GLU A 10 8.94 0.60 3.93
C GLU A 10 7.59 0.07 4.40
N ARG A 11 7.02 -0.93 3.71
CA ARG A 11 5.73 -1.54 4.04
C ARG A 11 5.67 -2.98 3.58
N THR A 12 4.75 -3.74 4.15
CA THR A 12 4.40 -5.08 3.72
C THR A 12 3.36 -5.00 2.61
N LEU A 13 3.55 -5.76 1.52
CA LEU A 13 2.59 -5.81 0.41
C LEU A 13 1.50 -6.86 0.66
N LEU A 14 0.28 -6.56 0.24
CA LEU A 14 -0.86 -7.46 0.34
C LEU A 14 -1.14 -8.16 -1.00
N MET A 15 -0.98 -9.48 -1.05
CA MET A 15 -1.29 -10.30 -2.21
C MET A 15 -2.65 -10.98 -2.04
N GLY A 16 -3.62 -10.62 -2.90
CA GLY A 16 -4.95 -11.21 -2.92
C GLY A 16 -5.00 -12.50 -3.73
N ILE A 17 -5.54 -13.57 -3.15
CA ILE A 17 -5.72 -14.87 -3.81
C ILE A 17 -6.97 -14.82 -4.68
N LEU A 18 -6.82 -15.15 -5.97
CA LEU A 18 -7.90 -15.19 -6.95
C LEU A 18 -7.92 -16.55 -7.66
N ASN A 19 -8.86 -17.40 -7.28
CA ASN A 19 -8.93 -18.77 -7.80
C ASN A 19 -9.78 -18.82 -9.08
N ALA A 20 -9.14 -19.17 -10.21
CA ALA A 20 -9.77 -19.44 -11.50
C ALA A 20 -10.19 -20.93 -11.62
N THR A 21 -10.64 -21.53 -10.52
CA THR A 21 -11.09 -22.92 -10.45
C THR A 21 -12.60 -22.97 -10.25
N ASP A 22 -13.24 -24.11 -10.50
CA ASP A 22 -14.68 -24.32 -10.24
C ASP A 22 -15.00 -24.49 -8.73
N ASP A 23 -14.05 -24.22 -7.83
CA ASP A 23 -14.12 -24.60 -6.42
C ASP A 23 -15.18 -23.83 -5.64
N SER A 24 -16.25 -24.54 -5.26
CA SER A 24 -17.31 -24.09 -4.36
C SER A 24 -16.94 -24.17 -2.87
N PHE A 25 -15.79 -24.77 -2.51
CA PHE A 25 -15.43 -25.06 -1.11
C PHE A 25 -15.05 -23.83 -0.27
N SER A 26 -14.38 -22.84 -0.86
CA SER A 26 -14.16 -21.52 -0.23
C SER A 26 -15.16 -20.46 -0.71
N GLY A 27 -16.06 -20.85 -1.63
CA GLY A 27 -17.05 -19.97 -2.29
C GLY A 27 -16.46 -18.95 -3.26
N ASP A 28 -15.18 -19.07 -3.62
CA ASP A 28 -14.40 -18.05 -4.36
C ASP A 28 -13.88 -18.53 -5.73
N GLY A 29 -14.20 -19.76 -6.15
CA GLY A 29 -13.87 -20.29 -7.48
C GLY A 29 -14.81 -19.73 -8.54
N TYR A 30 -14.24 -19.14 -9.60
CA TYR A 30 -15.00 -18.52 -10.70
C TYR A 30 -15.22 -19.43 -11.91
N GLY A 31 -14.60 -20.62 -11.93
CA GLY A 31 -14.73 -21.58 -13.02
C GLY A 31 -14.44 -20.96 -14.40
N ASP A 32 -15.40 -21.07 -15.31
CA ASP A 32 -15.33 -20.46 -16.65
C ASP A 32 -15.96 -19.03 -16.70
N ASP A 33 -16.48 -18.49 -15.59
CA ASP A 33 -16.99 -17.10 -15.50
C ASP A 33 -15.84 -16.11 -15.28
N VAL A 34 -15.14 -15.83 -16.37
CA VAL A 34 -14.02 -14.88 -16.40
C VAL A 34 -14.45 -13.46 -16.01
N GLU A 35 -15.70 -13.06 -16.28
CA GLU A 35 -16.18 -11.72 -15.91
C GLU A 35 -16.32 -11.57 -14.39
N ALA A 36 -16.81 -12.60 -13.70
CA ALA A 36 -16.85 -12.61 -12.25
C ALA A 36 -15.44 -12.56 -11.63
N LEU A 37 -14.49 -13.31 -12.20
CA LEU A 37 -13.09 -13.27 -11.79
C LEU A 37 -12.48 -11.87 -11.95
N VAL A 38 -12.72 -11.21 -13.08
CA VAL A 38 -12.25 -9.84 -13.34
C VAL A 38 -12.87 -8.84 -12.38
N ARG A 39 -14.20 -8.90 -12.18
CA ARG A 39 -14.89 -8.03 -11.20
C ARG A 39 -14.29 -8.19 -9.81
N ARG A 40 -13.99 -9.42 -9.39
CA ARG A 40 -13.36 -9.66 -8.09
C ARG A 40 -11.94 -9.12 -8.02
N GLY A 41 -11.14 -9.28 -9.08
CA GLY A 41 -9.80 -8.68 -9.16
C GLY A 41 -9.83 -7.16 -8.99
N VAL A 42 -10.76 -6.49 -9.66
CA VAL A 42 -10.98 -5.04 -9.53
C VAL A 42 -11.44 -4.67 -8.11
N GLU A 43 -12.33 -5.45 -7.50
CA GLU A 43 -12.70 -5.25 -6.10
C GLU A 43 -11.51 -5.40 -5.15
N MET A 44 -10.69 -6.44 -5.32
CA MET A 44 -9.51 -6.66 -4.48
C MET A 44 -8.51 -5.50 -4.61
N GLU A 45 -8.27 -5.00 -5.83
CA GLU A 45 -7.44 -3.80 -6.03
C GLU A 45 -8.02 -2.58 -5.30
N ARG A 46 -9.33 -2.34 -5.44
CA ARG A 46 -10.02 -1.25 -4.74
C ARG A 46 -9.95 -1.40 -3.22
N ASP A 47 -10.06 -2.63 -2.73
CA ASP A 47 -9.98 -2.97 -1.32
C ASP A 47 -8.55 -2.81 -0.78
N GLY A 48 -7.54 -2.70 -1.65
CA GLY A 48 -6.15 -2.38 -1.31
C GLY A 48 -5.15 -3.53 -1.50
N ALA A 49 -5.45 -4.51 -2.35
CA ALA A 49 -4.45 -5.48 -2.79
C ALA A 49 -3.35 -4.77 -3.57
N ASP A 50 -2.09 -5.09 -3.26
CA ASP A 50 -0.92 -4.63 -4.00
C ASP A 50 -0.54 -5.58 -5.13
N ILE A 51 -0.99 -6.84 -5.05
CA ILE A 51 -0.72 -7.91 -6.02
C ILE A 51 -1.96 -8.80 -6.10
N LEU A 52 -2.31 -9.27 -7.30
CA LEU A 52 -3.31 -10.33 -7.49
C LEU A 52 -2.63 -11.63 -7.88
N ASP A 53 -2.91 -12.73 -7.18
CA ASP A 53 -2.33 -14.04 -7.44
C ASP A 53 -3.38 -15.01 -7.98
N VAL A 54 -3.20 -15.38 -9.24
CA VAL A 54 -4.17 -16.18 -10.00
C VAL A 54 -3.78 -17.65 -9.89
N GLY A 55 -4.64 -18.47 -9.31
CA GLY A 55 -4.49 -19.93 -9.28
C GLY A 55 -5.51 -20.61 -10.19
N ALA A 56 -5.04 -21.35 -11.22
CA ALA A 56 -5.92 -22.07 -12.16
C ALA A 56 -6.04 -23.58 -11.87
N ALA A 57 -5.28 -24.08 -10.89
CA ALA A 57 -5.35 -25.44 -10.38
C ALA A 57 -5.28 -25.43 -8.84
N SER A 58 -6.08 -26.26 -8.18
CA SER A 58 -6.09 -26.34 -6.72
C SER A 58 -4.88 -27.16 -6.25
N SER A 59 -4.02 -26.57 -5.42
CA SER A 59 -2.88 -27.27 -4.80
C SER A 59 -3.26 -27.99 -3.48
N ARG A 60 -4.56 -28.10 -3.19
CA ARG A 60 -5.09 -28.71 -1.97
C ARG A 60 -5.09 -30.25 -2.03
N PRO A 61 -4.74 -30.95 -0.94
CA PRO A 61 -4.83 -32.41 -0.89
C PRO A 61 -6.26 -32.92 -1.16
N GLY A 62 -6.41 -33.88 -2.09
CA GLY A 62 -7.68 -34.55 -2.38
C GLY A 62 -8.54 -33.95 -3.49
N HIS A 63 -8.08 -32.92 -4.20
CA HIS A 63 -8.75 -32.42 -5.41
C HIS A 63 -8.39 -33.24 -6.66
N ALA A 64 -9.32 -33.30 -7.61
CA ALA A 64 -9.08 -33.89 -8.92
C ALA A 64 -8.03 -33.07 -9.68
N GLU A 65 -7.07 -33.77 -10.28
CA GLU A 65 -6.02 -33.13 -11.08
C GLU A 65 -6.63 -32.44 -12.31
N VAL A 66 -6.29 -31.16 -12.51
CA VAL A 66 -6.73 -30.39 -13.68
C VAL A 66 -5.84 -30.75 -14.86
N ALA A 67 -6.46 -31.10 -15.99
CA ALA A 67 -5.74 -31.38 -17.23
C ALA A 67 -4.84 -30.18 -17.62
N PRO A 68 -3.58 -30.41 -18.04
CA PRO A 68 -2.63 -29.34 -18.38
C PRO A 68 -3.18 -28.29 -19.34
N GLU A 69 -3.90 -28.73 -20.37
CA GLU A 69 -4.47 -27.83 -21.37
C GLU A 69 -5.60 -26.97 -20.79
N GLN A 70 -6.34 -27.48 -19.82
CA GLN A 70 -7.41 -26.74 -19.15
C GLN A 70 -6.86 -25.68 -18.20
N GLU A 71 -5.86 -26.03 -17.38
CA GLU A 71 -5.15 -25.08 -16.52
C GLU A 71 -4.55 -23.95 -17.35
N LEU A 72 -3.84 -24.29 -18.43
CA LEU A 72 -3.24 -23.31 -19.34
C LEU A 72 -4.28 -22.34 -19.91
N ARG A 73 -5.40 -22.85 -20.44
CA ARG A 73 -6.46 -21.99 -21.01
C ARG A 73 -7.05 -21.05 -19.96
N ARG A 74 -7.37 -21.56 -18.76
CA ARG A 74 -7.94 -20.77 -17.66
C ARG A 74 -6.98 -19.68 -17.19
N ALA A 75 -5.73 -20.06 -16.91
CA ALA A 75 -4.70 -19.16 -16.44
C ALA A 75 -4.41 -18.01 -17.42
N VAL A 76 -4.18 -18.33 -18.70
CA VAL A 76 -3.88 -17.32 -19.72
C VAL A 76 -5.06 -16.38 -19.93
N THR A 77 -6.29 -16.91 -19.96
CA THR A 77 -7.49 -16.09 -20.13
C THR A 77 -7.68 -15.15 -18.94
N ALA A 78 -7.56 -15.66 -17.72
CA ALA A 78 -7.65 -14.84 -16.51
C ALA A 78 -6.61 -13.72 -16.49
N VAL A 79 -5.33 -14.03 -16.75
CA VAL A 79 -4.25 -13.04 -16.75
C VAL A 79 -4.48 -11.94 -17.79
N ARG A 80 -4.85 -12.29 -19.03
CA ARG A 80 -5.11 -11.28 -20.08
C ARG A 80 -6.23 -10.32 -19.68
N ARG A 81 -7.35 -10.87 -19.23
CA ARG A 81 -8.55 -10.09 -18.90
C ARG A 81 -8.35 -9.23 -17.65
N LEU A 82 -7.66 -9.74 -16.64
CA LEU A 82 -7.26 -8.92 -15.47
C LEU A 82 -6.31 -7.81 -15.87
N ARG A 83 -5.35 -8.07 -16.77
CA ARG A 83 -4.36 -7.06 -17.14
C ARG A 83 -5.00 -5.83 -17.79
N GLU A 84 -6.11 -6.00 -18.49
CA GLU A 84 -6.91 -4.91 -19.07
C GLU A 84 -7.69 -4.10 -18.03
N ALA A 85 -8.00 -4.69 -16.87
CA ALA A 85 -8.92 -4.14 -15.88
C ALA A 85 -8.27 -3.60 -14.62
N VAL A 86 -7.09 -4.10 -14.24
CA VAL A 86 -6.37 -3.71 -13.02
C VAL A 86 -5.07 -2.98 -13.32
N SER A 87 -4.55 -2.23 -12.35
CA SER A 87 -3.27 -1.53 -12.42
C SER A 87 -2.16 -2.19 -11.60
N VAL A 88 -2.49 -3.12 -10.70
CA VAL A 88 -1.51 -3.85 -9.88
C VAL A 88 -0.79 -4.98 -10.64
N PRO A 89 0.40 -5.42 -10.19
CA PRO A 89 1.06 -6.63 -10.68
C PRO A 89 0.19 -7.89 -10.53
N ILE A 90 0.32 -8.80 -11.50
CA ILE A 90 -0.37 -10.10 -11.49
C ILE A 90 0.67 -11.20 -11.30
N SER A 91 0.43 -12.07 -10.33
CA SER A 91 1.16 -13.30 -10.07
C SER A 91 0.38 -14.49 -10.62
N ILE A 92 1.09 -15.47 -11.19
CA ILE A 92 0.53 -16.76 -11.62
C ILE A 92 0.99 -17.87 -10.66
N ASP A 93 0.06 -18.52 -9.96
CA ASP A 93 0.29 -19.67 -9.08
C ASP A 93 0.21 -20.96 -9.91
N SER A 94 1.37 -21.46 -10.35
CA SER A 94 1.51 -22.70 -11.10
C SER A 94 2.93 -23.25 -11.02
N SER A 95 3.04 -24.58 -10.98
CA SER A 95 4.31 -25.32 -11.03
C SER A 95 4.65 -25.86 -12.43
N ARG A 96 3.81 -25.57 -13.45
CA ARG A 96 3.99 -26.07 -14.82
C ARG A 96 4.64 -25.00 -15.70
N ALA A 97 5.80 -25.29 -16.26
CA ALA A 97 6.56 -24.29 -17.02
C ALA A 97 5.80 -23.74 -18.23
N ALA A 98 4.99 -24.57 -18.90
CA ALA A 98 4.18 -24.15 -20.03
C ALA A 98 3.09 -23.13 -19.64
N VAL A 99 2.49 -23.27 -18.45
CA VAL A 99 1.49 -22.33 -17.92
C VAL A 99 2.17 -21.03 -17.54
N VAL A 100 3.29 -21.11 -16.81
CA VAL A 100 4.08 -19.95 -16.40
C VAL A 100 4.53 -19.13 -17.62
N ASP A 101 5.19 -19.76 -18.59
CA ASP A 101 5.71 -19.08 -19.79
C ASP A 101 4.59 -18.34 -20.56
N ALA A 102 3.44 -19.00 -20.77
CA ALA A 102 2.30 -18.40 -21.44
C ALA A 102 1.66 -17.23 -20.65
N CYS A 103 1.57 -17.35 -19.32
CA CYS A 103 1.03 -16.28 -18.48
C CYS A 103 1.97 -15.07 -18.39
N LEU A 104 3.29 -15.29 -18.36
CA LEU A 104 4.28 -14.20 -18.44
C LEU A 104 4.14 -13.43 -19.76
N GLN A 105 3.99 -14.13 -20.89
CA GLN A 105 3.71 -13.51 -22.19
C GLN A 105 2.36 -12.78 -22.22
N ALA A 106 1.37 -13.26 -21.47
CA ALA A 106 0.06 -12.65 -21.35
C ALA A 106 0.02 -11.39 -20.46
N GLY A 107 1.08 -11.12 -19.68
CA GLY A 107 1.20 -9.91 -18.84
C GLY A 107 1.33 -10.14 -17.34
N ALA A 108 1.46 -11.40 -16.89
CA ALA A 108 1.88 -11.68 -15.52
C ALA A 108 3.31 -11.18 -15.28
N SER A 109 3.59 -10.76 -14.06
CA SER A 109 4.86 -10.14 -13.65
C SER A 109 5.57 -10.90 -12.52
N ILE A 110 4.92 -11.94 -12.00
CA ILE A 110 5.42 -12.81 -10.94
C ILE A 110 5.00 -14.24 -11.30
N ALA A 111 5.91 -15.19 -11.20
CA ALA A 111 5.62 -16.62 -11.19
C ALA A 111 5.70 -17.12 -9.74
N ASN A 112 4.59 -17.64 -9.22
CA ASN A 112 4.50 -18.20 -7.87
C ASN A 112 4.52 -19.73 -7.96
N ASP A 113 5.71 -20.31 -7.78
CA ASP A 113 5.87 -21.75 -7.82
C ASP A 113 5.79 -22.34 -6.40
N VAL A 114 4.59 -22.78 -6.04
CA VAL A 114 4.32 -23.43 -4.74
C VAL A 114 5.01 -24.79 -4.56
N SER A 115 5.59 -25.34 -5.62
CA SER A 115 6.34 -26.60 -5.58
C SER A 115 7.83 -26.42 -5.28
N GLY A 116 8.37 -25.21 -5.47
CA GLY A 116 9.78 -24.92 -5.24
C GLY A 116 10.71 -25.44 -6.33
N LEU A 117 10.31 -25.27 -7.60
CA LEU A 117 11.00 -25.80 -8.79
C LEU A 117 11.05 -27.33 -8.81
N VAL A 118 9.89 -27.97 -8.67
CA VAL A 118 9.78 -29.38 -9.08
C VAL A 118 9.99 -29.53 -10.59
N GLU A 119 9.57 -28.52 -11.38
CA GLU A 119 9.93 -28.40 -12.79
C GLU A 119 10.93 -27.24 -12.99
N ASP A 120 12.23 -27.56 -13.14
CA ASP A 120 13.29 -26.55 -13.31
C ASP A 120 13.05 -25.58 -14.49
N ARG A 121 12.28 -26.02 -15.51
CA ARG A 121 11.91 -25.19 -16.68
C ARG A 121 11.08 -23.97 -16.32
N VAL A 122 10.45 -23.93 -15.14
CA VAL A 122 9.79 -22.73 -14.61
C VAL A 122 10.81 -21.60 -14.44
N ALA A 123 11.99 -21.90 -13.89
CA ALA A 123 13.05 -20.91 -13.71
C ALA A 123 13.58 -20.39 -15.05
N GLU A 124 13.72 -21.26 -16.06
CA GLU A 124 14.11 -20.86 -17.41
C GLU A 124 13.10 -19.89 -18.05
N ALA A 125 11.80 -20.14 -17.88
CA ALA A 125 10.74 -19.25 -18.35
C ALA A 125 10.83 -17.86 -17.69
N VAL A 126 11.06 -17.83 -16.38
CA VAL A 126 11.27 -16.57 -15.65
C VAL A 126 12.55 -15.86 -16.09
N ALA A 127 13.65 -16.59 -16.29
CA ALA A 127 14.95 -16.02 -16.69
C ALA A 127 14.87 -15.28 -18.04
N ARG A 128 14.07 -15.77 -19.00
CA ARG A 128 13.80 -15.11 -20.29
C ARG A 128 12.92 -13.87 -20.18
N SER A 129 12.35 -13.59 -19.01
CA SER A 129 11.43 -12.49 -18.75
C SER A 129 12.01 -11.47 -17.76
N GLN A 130 11.22 -10.44 -17.46
CA GLN A 130 11.48 -9.49 -16.36
C GLN A 130 10.70 -9.81 -15.08
N ALA A 131 10.07 -10.99 -15.01
CA ALA A 131 9.23 -11.37 -13.89
C ALA A 131 10.03 -11.75 -12.64
N TRP A 132 9.34 -11.66 -11.51
CA TRP A 132 9.80 -12.20 -10.23
C TRP A 132 9.47 -13.69 -10.12
N LEU A 133 10.23 -14.41 -9.31
CA LEU A 133 9.99 -15.82 -8.97
C LEU A 133 9.76 -15.93 -7.46
N VAL A 134 8.61 -16.47 -7.06
CA VAL A 134 8.37 -16.91 -5.69
C VAL A 134 8.65 -18.41 -5.62
N LEU A 135 9.54 -18.80 -4.70
CA LEU A 135 9.90 -20.18 -4.42
C LEU A 135 9.30 -20.60 -3.08
N ALA A 136 8.28 -21.46 -3.10
CA ALA A 136 7.74 -22.00 -1.85
C ALA A 136 8.44 -23.28 -1.43
N HIS A 137 8.65 -23.44 -0.12
CA HIS A 137 9.05 -24.70 0.46
C HIS A 137 7.84 -25.63 0.59
N SER A 138 7.78 -26.60 -0.31
CA SER A 138 6.92 -27.77 -0.17
C SER A 138 7.78 -29.03 -0.21
N ARG A 139 7.64 -29.91 0.78
CA ARG A 139 8.14 -31.29 0.67
C ARG A 139 6.96 -32.15 0.28
N ALA A 140 7.16 -33.14 -0.61
CA ALA A 140 6.26 -34.27 -0.64
C ALA A 140 6.17 -34.80 0.80
N SER A 141 4.96 -34.79 1.36
CA SER A 141 4.66 -35.08 2.74
C SER A 141 5.68 -36.00 3.44
N PRO A 142 6.34 -35.56 4.53
CA PRO A 142 7.08 -36.44 5.43
C PRO A 142 6.21 -37.58 6.00
N ARG A 143 4.90 -37.58 5.77
CA ARG A 143 4.00 -38.72 6.08
C ARG A 143 4.26 -39.98 5.23
N SER A 144 5.32 -40.03 4.43
CA SER A 144 5.84 -41.30 3.91
C SER A 144 6.82 -41.99 4.87
N GLU A 145 7.26 -41.31 5.94
CA GLU A 145 7.96 -41.93 7.07
C GLU A 145 7.30 -41.52 8.40
N PRO A 146 6.45 -42.39 8.98
CA PRO A 146 5.81 -42.13 10.25
C PRO A 146 6.79 -42.42 11.40
N ASP A 147 7.82 -41.58 11.59
CA ASP A 147 8.65 -41.66 12.81
C ASP A 147 9.54 -40.44 13.07
N ARG A 148 8.96 -39.23 13.15
CA ARG A 148 9.71 -38.10 13.71
C ARG A 148 8.94 -37.43 14.84
N GLU A 149 9.25 -37.85 16.06
CA GLU A 149 9.34 -36.94 17.22
C GLU A 149 10.43 -35.87 16.96
N ALA A 150 10.30 -35.10 15.87
CA ALA A 150 11.22 -34.02 15.58
C ALA A 150 10.80 -32.78 16.36
N ASP A 151 11.79 -32.13 16.99
CA ASP A 151 11.65 -30.78 17.54
C ASP A 151 11.11 -29.84 16.44
N PRO A 152 9.89 -29.27 16.61
CA PRO A 152 9.31 -28.34 15.64
C PRO A 152 10.22 -27.13 15.36
N GLU A 153 11.16 -26.79 16.25
CA GLU A 153 12.12 -25.70 16.02
C GLU A 153 13.18 -26.03 14.96
N ALA A 154 13.50 -27.31 14.78
CA ALA A 154 14.49 -27.75 13.79
C ALA A 154 14.01 -27.50 12.35
N VAL A 155 12.69 -27.40 12.14
CA VAL A 155 12.08 -27.16 10.82
C VAL A 155 12.54 -25.83 10.22
N VAL A 156 12.88 -24.83 11.04
CA VAL A 156 13.26 -23.49 10.58
C VAL A 156 14.59 -23.53 9.83
N GLY A 157 15.61 -24.18 10.40
CA GLY A 157 16.91 -24.34 9.74
C GLY A 157 16.82 -25.16 8.46
N LEU A 158 16.03 -26.24 8.50
CA LEU A 158 15.78 -27.10 7.35
C LEU A 158 15.10 -26.36 6.20
N VAL A 159 14.03 -25.62 6.48
CA VAL A 159 13.34 -24.81 5.46
C VAL A 159 14.28 -23.74 4.89
N ARG A 160 15.12 -23.13 5.74
CA ARG A 160 16.10 -22.13 5.31
C ARG A 160 17.10 -22.70 4.30
N ASP A 161 17.62 -23.88 4.58
CA ASP A 161 18.65 -24.52 3.74
C ASP A 161 18.04 -25.05 2.43
N ASP A 162 16.84 -25.64 2.48
CA ASP A 162 16.11 -26.08 1.29
C ASP A 162 15.76 -24.89 0.37
N LEU A 163 15.34 -23.74 0.93
CA LEU A 163 15.06 -22.52 0.16
C LEU A 163 16.32 -21.94 -0.48
N ARG A 164 17.48 -22.00 0.19
CA ARG A 164 18.77 -21.60 -0.40
C ARG A 164 19.11 -22.48 -1.59
N ALA A 165 18.99 -23.79 -1.45
CA ALA A 165 19.23 -24.72 -2.56
C ALA A 165 18.28 -24.47 -3.74
N ALA A 166 17.02 -24.11 -3.48
CA ALA A 166 16.06 -23.74 -4.54
C ALA A 166 16.45 -22.44 -5.24
N ILE A 167 16.95 -21.44 -4.50
CA ILE A 167 17.49 -20.21 -5.07
C ILE A 167 18.69 -20.51 -5.98
N ASP A 168 19.63 -21.35 -5.51
CA ASP A 168 20.82 -21.70 -6.30
C ASP A 168 20.43 -22.35 -7.64
N ARG A 169 19.39 -23.21 -7.66
CA ARG A 169 18.84 -23.77 -8.90
C ARG A 169 18.25 -22.70 -9.82
N ALA A 170 17.50 -21.74 -9.25
CA ALA A 170 16.93 -20.64 -10.03
C ALA A 170 18.03 -19.74 -10.64
N GLU A 171 19.09 -19.45 -9.90
CA GLU A 171 20.24 -18.66 -10.38
C GLU A 171 21.01 -19.40 -11.48
N ALA A 172 21.19 -20.72 -11.33
CA ALA A 172 21.81 -21.55 -12.36
C ALA A 172 21.01 -21.54 -13.68
N ALA A 173 19.69 -21.40 -13.61
CA ALA A 173 18.81 -21.22 -14.78
C ALA A 173 18.78 -19.76 -15.33
N GLY A 174 19.49 -18.82 -14.69
CA GLY A 174 19.62 -17.43 -15.14
C GLY A 174 18.66 -16.44 -14.47
N VAL A 175 17.93 -16.83 -13.42
CA VAL A 175 17.09 -15.90 -12.65
C VAL A 175 17.96 -15.02 -11.76
N GLN A 176 17.88 -13.70 -11.94
CA GLN A 176 18.60 -12.75 -11.09
C GLN A 176 18.15 -12.81 -9.63
N ARG A 177 19.11 -12.88 -8.70
CA ARG A 177 18.88 -12.99 -7.25
C ARG A 177 17.88 -11.99 -6.68
N GLN A 178 17.98 -10.73 -7.12
CA GLN A 178 17.13 -9.63 -6.66
C GLN A 178 15.66 -9.80 -7.05
N ARG A 179 15.33 -10.74 -7.95
CA ARG A 179 13.96 -11.05 -8.41
C ARG A 179 13.38 -12.31 -7.76
N VAL A 180 14.07 -12.88 -6.78
CA VAL A 180 13.62 -14.09 -6.08
C VAL A 180 13.04 -13.74 -4.71
N ILE A 181 11.84 -14.25 -4.45
CA ILE A 181 11.11 -14.20 -3.18
C ILE A 181 10.98 -15.65 -2.68
N VAL A 182 10.97 -15.85 -1.37
CA VAL A 182 10.76 -17.18 -0.77
C VAL A 182 9.48 -17.25 0.06
N ASP A 183 8.82 -18.40 0.05
CA ASP A 183 7.69 -18.71 0.95
C ASP A 183 8.06 -19.95 1.79
N PRO A 184 8.04 -19.87 3.14
CA PRO A 184 8.34 -21.02 4.00
C PRO A 184 7.29 -22.15 3.91
N GLY A 185 6.20 -21.93 3.18
CA GLY A 185 5.16 -22.92 2.90
C GLY A 185 4.38 -23.30 4.16
N LEU A 186 3.91 -22.31 4.93
CA LEU A 186 3.16 -22.55 6.16
C LEU A 186 1.97 -23.49 5.90
N GLY A 187 1.79 -24.56 6.68
CA GLY A 187 0.73 -25.55 6.45
C GLY A 187 0.87 -26.45 5.21
N PHE A 188 1.93 -26.34 4.41
CA PHE A 188 2.24 -27.31 3.34
C PHE A 188 3.21 -28.37 3.86
N ALA A 189 2.73 -29.61 3.98
CA ALA A 189 3.49 -30.75 4.49
C ALA A 189 4.14 -30.53 5.87
N LYS A 190 3.51 -29.69 6.69
CA LYS A 190 3.95 -29.29 8.03
C LYS A 190 2.82 -29.48 9.03
N THR A 191 3.19 -29.88 10.24
CA THR A 191 2.31 -29.87 11.41
C THR A 191 1.93 -28.44 11.78
N ALA A 192 0.94 -28.31 12.68
CA ALA A 192 0.60 -27.01 13.24
C ALA A 192 1.77 -26.40 14.01
N ALA A 193 2.46 -27.21 14.83
CA ALA A 193 3.61 -26.77 15.62
C ALA A 193 4.74 -26.22 14.74
N GLU A 194 5.11 -26.93 13.68
CA GLU A 194 6.14 -26.48 12.72
C GLU A 194 5.73 -25.18 11.99
N SER A 195 4.45 -25.06 11.63
CA SER A 195 3.94 -23.83 11.00
C SER A 195 4.04 -22.62 11.93
N PHE A 196 3.76 -22.80 13.24
CA PHE A 196 3.93 -21.73 14.22
C PHE A 196 5.40 -21.43 14.54
N ALA A 197 6.28 -22.44 14.55
CA ALA A 197 7.72 -22.23 14.71
C ALA A 197 8.28 -21.36 13.58
N LEU A 198 7.92 -21.65 12.32
CA LEU A 198 8.29 -20.83 11.16
C LEU A 198 7.72 -19.42 11.23
N LEU A 199 6.46 -19.27 11.64
CA LEU A 199 5.84 -17.95 11.77
C LEU A 199 6.53 -17.10 12.85
N ARG A 200 6.89 -17.71 13.98
CA ARG A 200 7.59 -17.04 15.09
C ARG A 200 9.01 -16.64 14.70
N ARG A 201 9.69 -17.45 13.89
CA ARG A 201 11.09 -17.26 13.48
C ARG A 201 11.21 -16.83 12.02
N LEU A 202 10.18 -16.16 11.49
CA LEU A 202 10.12 -15.75 10.08
C LEU A 202 11.27 -14.82 9.69
N GLY A 203 11.82 -14.06 10.64
CA GLY A 203 12.99 -13.22 10.45
C GLY A 203 14.22 -13.99 9.96
N GLU A 204 14.42 -15.25 10.40
CA GLU A 204 15.54 -16.09 9.96
C GLU A 204 15.37 -16.58 8.52
N ILE A 205 14.12 -16.79 8.09
CA ILE A 205 13.83 -17.09 6.68
C ILE A 205 14.08 -15.84 5.83
N ARG A 206 13.77 -14.66 6.35
CA ARG A 206 14.00 -13.38 5.67
C ARG A 206 15.48 -13.04 5.46
N GLU A 207 16.37 -13.61 6.25
CA GLU A 207 17.83 -13.51 5.99
C GLU A 207 18.24 -14.20 4.69
N VAL A 208 17.44 -15.15 4.20
CA VAL A 208 17.66 -15.77 2.89
C VAL A 208 17.24 -14.80 1.80
N ALA A 209 15.97 -14.47 1.68
CA ALA A 209 15.45 -13.58 0.64
C ALA A 209 14.20 -12.86 1.17
N PRO A 210 13.65 -11.86 0.44
CA PRO A 210 12.36 -11.32 0.81
C PRO A 210 11.31 -12.41 0.93
N VAL A 211 10.42 -12.28 1.93
CA VAL A 211 9.52 -13.36 2.33
C VAL A 211 8.09 -13.05 1.95
N LEU A 212 7.46 -14.01 1.27
CA LEU A 212 6.01 -14.13 1.16
C LEU A 212 5.51 -15.09 2.24
N ALA A 213 4.48 -14.70 2.99
CA ALA A 213 3.86 -15.56 3.99
C ALA A 213 2.35 -15.70 3.73
N GLY A 214 1.88 -16.95 3.56
CA GLY A 214 0.46 -17.26 3.38
C GLY A 214 -0.07 -18.23 4.45
N SER A 215 -0.86 -17.72 5.40
CA SER A 215 -1.55 -18.54 6.42
C SER A 215 -3.08 -18.56 6.29
N SER A 216 -3.63 -17.73 5.40
CA SER A 216 -5.08 -17.52 5.30
C SER A 216 -5.83 -18.84 5.09
N ARG A 217 -6.85 -19.08 5.94
CA ARG A 217 -7.74 -20.26 5.93
C ARG A 217 -7.07 -21.63 6.19
N LYS A 218 -5.75 -21.69 6.44
CA LYS A 218 -5.00 -22.95 6.59
C LYS A 218 -5.32 -23.76 7.85
N GLY A 219 -5.09 -25.07 7.77
CA GLY A 219 -5.45 -26.04 8.81
C GLY A 219 -4.78 -25.84 10.17
N HIS A 220 -3.53 -25.36 10.20
CA HIS A 220 -2.82 -25.08 11.45
C HIS A 220 -3.53 -24.02 12.32
N LEU A 221 -4.27 -23.09 11.70
CA LEU A 221 -5.10 -22.12 12.43
C LEU A 221 -6.31 -22.79 13.08
N GLY A 222 -6.94 -23.73 12.37
CA GLY A 222 -8.04 -24.53 12.90
C GLY A 222 -7.61 -25.41 14.07
N ALA A 223 -6.39 -25.96 14.02
CA ALA A 223 -5.86 -26.80 15.09
C ALA A 223 -5.75 -26.08 16.45
N VAL A 224 -5.48 -24.78 16.45
CA VAL A 224 -5.39 -23.96 17.67
C VAL A 224 -6.73 -23.36 18.08
N THR A 225 -7.56 -22.98 17.10
CA THR A 225 -8.81 -22.25 17.38
C THR A 225 -10.05 -23.13 17.48
N GLY A 226 -9.99 -24.38 17.02
CA GLY A 226 -11.14 -25.26 16.87
C GLY A 226 -12.15 -24.81 15.79
N ARG A 227 -11.82 -23.79 14.98
CA ARG A 227 -12.77 -23.20 14.02
C ARG A 227 -12.74 -23.89 12.65
N PRO A 228 -13.91 -24.08 12.00
CA PRO A 228 -13.99 -24.50 10.61
C PRO A 228 -13.45 -23.41 9.66
N VAL A 229 -13.20 -23.77 8.39
CA VAL A 229 -12.46 -22.93 7.43
C VAL A 229 -13.10 -21.57 7.17
N ASP A 230 -14.42 -21.52 7.13
CA ASP A 230 -15.29 -20.35 6.91
C ASP A 230 -15.32 -19.40 8.13
N GLN A 231 -14.89 -19.86 9.31
CA GLN A 231 -14.88 -19.07 10.56
C GLN A 231 -13.45 -18.68 10.99
N ARG A 232 -12.48 -18.71 10.08
CA ARG A 232 -11.06 -18.43 10.37
C ARG A 232 -10.63 -16.99 10.08
N LEU A 233 -11.54 -16.05 9.85
CA LEU A 233 -11.18 -14.66 9.51
C LEU A 233 -10.20 -14.06 10.54
N PHE A 234 -10.57 -14.07 11.82
CA PHE A 234 -9.71 -13.53 12.89
C PHE A 234 -8.47 -14.38 13.17
N ALA A 235 -8.55 -15.71 13.01
CA ALA A 235 -7.37 -16.57 13.11
C ALA A 235 -6.35 -16.23 12.00
N GLY A 236 -6.85 -15.97 10.80
CA GLY A 236 -6.07 -15.48 9.65
C GLY A 236 -5.50 -14.09 9.93
N ALA A 237 -6.30 -13.16 10.46
CA ALA A 237 -5.83 -11.83 10.86
C ALA A 237 -4.66 -11.90 11.86
N SER A 238 -4.78 -12.73 12.90
CA SER A 238 -3.71 -12.92 13.89
C SER A 238 -2.43 -13.47 13.25
N ALA A 239 -2.54 -14.45 12.35
CA ALA A 239 -1.40 -15.01 11.64
C ALA A 239 -0.76 -14.01 10.65
N THR A 240 -1.57 -13.21 9.95
CA THR A 240 -1.12 -12.14 9.07
C THR A 240 -0.37 -11.07 9.87
N ALA A 241 -0.92 -10.61 11.00
CA ALA A 241 -0.24 -9.66 11.88
C ALA A 241 1.09 -10.22 12.39
N ALA A 242 1.11 -11.48 12.85
CA ALA A 242 2.34 -12.14 13.28
C ALA A 242 3.38 -12.25 12.15
N ALA A 243 2.96 -12.52 10.91
CA ALA A 243 3.87 -12.56 9.76
C ALA A 243 4.47 -11.17 9.47
N VAL A 244 3.65 -10.12 9.48
CA VAL A 244 4.09 -8.73 9.29
C VAL A 244 5.11 -8.35 10.37
N LEU A 245 4.78 -8.58 11.65
CA LEU A 245 5.67 -8.32 12.79
C LEU A 245 6.97 -9.14 12.71
N GLY A 246 6.86 -10.40 12.28
CA GLY A 246 7.96 -11.35 12.19
C GLY A 246 8.91 -11.12 11.02
N GLY A 247 8.55 -10.34 10.01
CA GLY A 247 9.48 -10.08 8.92
C GLY A 247 8.87 -9.86 7.56
N ALA A 248 7.70 -10.44 7.28
CA ALA A 248 7.18 -10.62 5.92
C ALA A 248 7.26 -9.34 5.07
N ASP A 249 7.65 -9.51 3.82
CA ASP A 249 7.66 -8.45 2.81
C ASP A 249 6.37 -8.51 1.97
N ILE A 250 5.76 -9.70 1.84
CA ILE A 250 4.45 -9.92 1.24
C ILE A 250 3.61 -10.85 2.13
N VAL A 251 2.32 -10.56 2.30
CA VAL A 251 1.36 -11.50 2.90
C VAL A 251 0.27 -11.88 1.90
N ARG A 252 -0.02 -13.18 1.80
CA ARG A 252 -0.97 -13.76 0.83
C ARG A 252 -2.29 -14.15 1.50
N VAL A 253 -3.39 -13.56 1.08
CA VAL A 253 -4.70 -13.64 1.77
C VAL A 253 -5.90 -13.80 0.83
N HIS A 254 -7.00 -14.37 1.34
CA HIS A 254 -8.29 -14.39 0.63
C HIS A 254 -9.11 -13.11 0.87
N ASP A 255 -9.13 -12.63 2.12
CA ASP A 255 -10.03 -11.57 2.58
C ASP A 255 -9.34 -10.20 2.58
N VAL A 256 -9.03 -9.66 1.39
CA VAL A 256 -8.23 -8.43 1.19
C VAL A 256 -8.73 -7.26 2.03
N ALA A 257 -10.01 -6.88 1.89
CA ALA A 257 -10.60 -5.75 2.61
C ALA A 257 -10.38 -5.82 4.13
N ALA A 258 -10.55 -7.01 4.73
CA ALA A 258 -10.36 -7.20 6.16
C ALA A 258 -8.88 -7.17 6.57
N MET A 259 -7.98 -7.63 5.69
CA MET A 259 -6.55 -7.75 6.00
C MET A 259 -5.77 -6.46 5.77
N VAL A 260 -6.27 -5.51 4.99
CA VAL A 260 -5.61 -4.21 4.79
C VAL A 260 -5.38 -3.49 6.11
N ASP A 261 -6.39 -3.41 6.97
CA ASP A 261 -6.25 -2.74 8.27
C ASP A 261 -5.31 -3.51 9.20
N VAL A 262 -5.37 -4.84 9.17
CA VAL A 262 -4.47 -5.71 9.94
C VAL A 262 -3.02 -5.45 9.55
N VAL A 263 -2.72 -5.42 8.25
CA VAL A 263 -1.36 -5.18 7.73
C VAL A 263 -0.90 -3.77 8.07
N ARG A 264 -1.74 -2.75 7.85
CA ARG A 264 -1.39 -1.35 8.14
C ARG A 264 -1.08 -1.13 9.62
N VAL A 265 -1.88 -1.69 10.52
CA VAL A 265 -1.65 -1.59 11.97
C VAL A 265 -0.39 -2.37 12.36
N ALA A 266 -0.21 -3.59 11.87
CA ALA A 266 0.97 -4.39 12.18
C ALA A 266 2.26 -3.76 11.65
N ASP A 267 2.25 -3.15 10.45
CA ASP A 267 3.37 -2.38 9.92
C ASP A 267 3.65 -1.15 10.80
N ALA A 268 2.61 -0.42 11.24
CA ALA A 268 2.79 0.72 12.14
C ALA A 268 3.41 0.32 13.49
N VAL A 269 3.07 -0.86 14.02
CA VAL A 269 3.71 -1.43 15.22
C VAL A 269 5.17 -1.78 14.93
N ARG A 270 5.46 -2.45 13.80
CA ARG A 270 6.82 -2.91 13.47
C ARG A 270 7.77 -1.78 13.07
N ARG A 271 7.27 -0.76 12.36
CA ARG A 271 8.07 0.25 11.64
C ARG A 271 7.86 1.67 12.17
N GLY A 272 6.93 1.84 13.09
CA GLY A 272 6.44 3.15 13.51
C GLY A 272 5.39 3.69 12.52
N VAL A 273 4.65 4.70 12.97
CA VAL A 273 3.64 5.35 12.14
C VAL A 273 4.32 6.16 11.03
N ARG A 274 3.96 5.88 9.78
CA ARG A 274 4.47 6.62 8.61
C ARG A 274 4.01 8.07 8.69
N LYS A 275 4.97 8.99 8.75
CA LYS A 275 4.69 10.43 8.65
C LYS A 275 4.44 10.79 7.19
N ARG A 276 3.48 11.68 6.95
CA ARG A 276 3.15 12.24 5.64
C ARG A 276 3.32 13.75 5.67
N THR A 277 3.76 14.30 4.55
CA THR A 277 3.92 15.74 4.38
C THR A 277 2.61 16.34 3.88
N ALA A 278 2.09 17.30 4.61
CA ALA A 278 0.96 18.13 4.22
C ALA A 278 1.41 19.58 4.08
N TYR A 279 0.79 20.31 3.16
CA TYR A 279 1.00 21.74 2.99
C TYR A 279 -0.28 22.46 3.35
N ILE A 280 -0.22 23.27 4.40
CA ILE A 280 -1.38 23.97 4.97
C ILE A 280 -1.28 25.45 4.59
N GLY A 281 -2.26 25.96 3.87
CA GLY A 281 -2.41 27.39 3.63
C GLY A 281 -3.01 28.04 4.87
N LEU A 282 -2.46 29.18 5.27
CA LEU A 282 -2.94 29.99 6.37
C LEU A 282 -3.34 31.35 5.82
N GLY A 283 -4.54 31.83 6.16
CA GLY A 283 -5.05 33.14 5.74
C GLY A 283 -5.76 33.86 6.88
N ALA A 284 -5.53 35.17 7.03
CA ALA A 284 -6.27 36.00 7.98
C ALA A 284 -6.27 37.47 7.53
N ASN A 285 -7.40 38.17 7.71
CA ASN A 285 -7.50 39.61 7.45
C ASN A 285 -8.23 40.42 8.53
N LEU A 286 -8.75 39.75 9.57
CA LEU A 286 -9.38 40.41 10.73
C LEU A 286 -8.52 40.33 11.99
N GLY A 287 -8.64 41.36 12.83
CA GLY A 287 -7.99 41.41 14.14
C GLY A 287 -6.45 41.39 14.06
N PRO A 288 -5.75 40.85 15.07
CA PRO A 288 -4.29 40.74 15.08
C PRO A 288 -3.84 39.57 14.19
N ALA A 289 -4.10 39.66 12.88
CA ALA A 289 -3.95 38.57 11.90
C ALA A 289 -2.63 37.80 12.05
N ARG A 290 -1.49 38.50 12.11
CA ARG A 290 -0.16 37.89 12.29
C ARG A 290 -0.04 37.03 13.56
N GLU A 291 -0.58 37.49 14.69
CA GLU A 291 -0.55 36.74 15.94
C GLU A 291 -1.51 35.54 15.88
N THR A 292 -2.68 35.70 15.25
CA THR A 292 -3.59 34.59 14.99
C THR A 292 -2.93 33.50 14.14
N LEU A 293 -2.21 33.87 13.08
CA LEU A 293 -1.46 32.92 12.24
C LEU A 293 -0.37 32.19 13.03
N ARG A 294 0.35 32.88 13.93
CA ARG A 294 1.35 32.26 14.81
C ARG A 294 0.73 31.26 15.78
N ARG A 295 -0.41 31.61 16.39
CA ARG A 295 -1.17 30.70 17.26
C ARG A 295 -1.65 29.48 16.48
N ALA A 296 -2.08 29.65 15.23
CA ALA A 296 -2.46 28.55 14.36
C ALA A 296 -1.27 27.60 14.11
N LEU A 297 -0.06 28.11 13.84
CA LEU A 297 1.14 27.30 13.70
C LEU A 297 1.46 26.48 14.96
N ASN A 298 1.26 27.06 16.15
CA ASN A 298 1.45 26.33 17.42
C ASN A 298 0.44 25.18 17.58
N GLU A 299 -0.83 25.41 17.23
CA GLU A 299 -1.85 24.34 17.24
C GLU A 299 -1.58 23.27 16.18
N LEU A 300 -1.10 23.64 14.99
CA LEU A 300 -0.62 22.68 13.98
C LEU A 300 0.53 21.82 14.53
N GLY A 301 1.39 22.40 15.36
CA GLY A 301 2.46 21.68 16.08
C GLY A 301 1.96 20.55 16.99
N ARG A 302 0.68 20.55 17.39
CA ARG A 302 0.06 19.45 18.14
C ARG A 302 -0.40 18.30 17.24
N LEU A 303 -0.59 18.57 15.95
CA LEU A 303 -1.00 17.58 14.95
C LEU A 303 0.19 16.90 14.25
N GLY A 304 1.41 17.45 14.43
CA GLY A 304 2.63 16.96 13.81
C GLY A 304 3.77 17.96 13.92
N ARG A 305 4.89 17.67 13.27
CA ARG A 305 6.02 18.59 13.23
C ARG A 305 5.80 19.61 12.12
N VAL A 306 5.76 20.89 12.46
CA VAL A 306 5.85 21.97 11.47
C VAL A 306 7.31 22.04 10.99
N ALA A 307 7.58 21.50 9.80
CA ALA A 307 8.92 21.33 9.25
C ALA A 307 9.43 22.58 8.50
N GLY A 308 8.52 23.46 8.07
CA GLY A 308 8.84 24.70 7.37
C GLY A 308 7.65 25.64 7.32
N VAL A 309 7.92 26.94 7.22
CA VAL A 309 6.91 28.00 7.09
C VAL A 309 7.41 29.00 6.05
N SER A 310 6.56 29.39 5.11
CA SER A 310 6.89 30.40 4.10
C SER A 310 7.00 31.79 4.73
N ARG A 311 7.45 32.77 3.95
CA ARG A 311 7.21 34.19 4.27
C ARG A 311 5.71 34.47 4.37
N LEU A 312 5.37 35.57 5.04
CA LEU A 312 4.03 36.16 4.90
C LEU A 312 3.89 36.77 3.50
N TRP A 313 2.72 36.61 2.91
CA TRP A 313 2.33 37.21 1.65
C TRP A 313 1.12 38.12 1.89
N ARG A 314 1.14 39.31 1.30
CA ARG A 314 0.01 40.23 1.31
C ARG A 314 -0.74 40.12 -0.01
N SER A 315 -2.08 40.08 0.07
CA SER A 315 -2.94 40.18 -1.11
C SER A 315 -4.15 41.05 -0.85
N GLU A 316 -4.57 41.79 -1.86
CA GLU A 316 -5.87 42.46 -1.83
C GLU A 316 -7.02 41.45 -1.87
N PRO A 317 -8.19 41.80 -1.33
CA PRO A 317 -9.37 40.94 -1.40
C PRO A 317 -9.79 40.61 -2.84
N MET A 318 -9.91 39.33 -3.17
CA MET A 318 -10.20 38.89 -4.55
C MET A 318 -11.69 38.99 -4.95
N TYR A 319 -12.63 39.04 -4.00
CA TYR A 319 -14.07 38.94 -4.28
C TYR A 319 -14.94 40.02 -3.62
N VAL A 320 -14.59 40.51 -2.43
CA VAL A 320 -15.30 41.59 -1.72
C VAL A 320 -14.30 42.71 -1.45
N ALA A 321 -14.43 43.84 -2.13
CA ALA A 321 -13.39 44.88 -2.18
C ALA A 321 -13.33 45.77 -0.92
N ASP A 322 -14.40 45.85 -0.12
CA ASP A 322 -14.43 46.65 1.11
C ASP A 322 -14.06 45.80 2.33
N GLN A 323 -12.78 45.41 2.42
CA GLN A 323 -12.23 44.72 3.59
C GLN A 323 -10.70 44.87 3.67
N PRO A 324 -10.07 44.64 4.84
CA PRO A 324 -8.63 44.71 4.97
C PRO A 324 -7.91 43.69 4.08
N PRO A 325 -6.66 43.98 3.65
CA PRO A 325 -5.85 43.04 2.89
C PRO A 325 -5.53 41.78 3.71
N PHE A 326 -5.42 40.65 3.03
CA PHE A 326 -5.12 39.36 3.66
C PHE A 326 -3.62 39.19 3.90
N LEU A 327 -3.28 38.60 5.04
CA LEU A 327 -2.00 37.95 5.28
C LEU A 327 -2.14 36.46 5.00
N ASN A 328 -1.26 35.94 4.16
CA ASN A 328 -1.24 34.54 3.74
C ASN A 328 0.13 33.91 4.02
N ALA A 329 0.16 32.63 4.36
CA ALA A 329 1.39 31.85 4.46
C ALA A 329 1.10 30.38 4.17
N VAL A 330 2.15 29.58 4.02
CA VAL A 330 2.05 28.12 3.95
C VAL A 330 2.95 27.50 5.01
N ALA A 331 2.46 26.44 5.66
CA ALA A 331 3.23 25.60 6.56
C ALA A 331 3.36 24.18 6.00
N THR A 332 4.57 23.63 6.06
CA THR A 332 4.82 22.21 5.84
C THR A 332 4.62 21.47 7.16
N LEU A 333 3.67 20.54 7.20
CA LEU A 333 3.35 19.72 8.35
C LEU A 333 3.71 18.26 8.07
N GLU A 334 4.62 17.69 8.86
CA GLU A 334 4.87 16.25 8.91
C GLU A 334 3.96 15.63 9.98
N THR A 335 2.89 14.95 9.55
CA THR A 335 1.87 14.39 10.44
C THR A 335 1.75 12.87 10.33
N ALA A 336 1.39 12.23 11.43
CA ALA A 336 1.05 10.82 11.50
C ALA A 336 -0.41 10.53 11.10
N LEU A 337 -1.23 11.57 10.89
CA LEU A 337 -2.60 11.43 10.44
C LEU A 337 -2.61 10.81 9.03
N ALA A 338 -3.24 9.64 8.91
CA ALA A 338 -3.23 8.87 7.66
C ALA A 338 -4.21 9.42 6.60
N SER A 339 -5.20 10.19 7.02
CA SER A 339 -6.28 10.68 6.16
C SER A 339 -6.25 12.20 6.02
N PRO A 340 -6.17 12.74 4.78
CA PRO A 340 -6.40 14.14 4.48
C PRO A 340 -7.70 14.69 5.09
N VAL A 341 -8.77 13.88 5.07
CA VAL A 341 -10.07 14.20 5.64
C VAL A 341 -9.99 14.46 7.14
N THR A 342 -9.33 13.58 7.89
CA THR A 342 -9.10 13.78 9.33
C THR A 342 -8.32 15.05 9.59
N LEU A 343 -7.29 15.33 8.79
CA LEU A 343 -6.53 16.57 8.92
C LEU A 343 -7.41 17.80 8.68
N VAL A 344 -8.26 17.82 7.64
CA VAL A 344 -9.23 18.92 7.41
C VAL A 344 -10.18 19.13 8.59
N ARG A 345 -10.66 18.07 9.23
CA ARG A 345 -11.49 18.18 10.45
C ARG A 345 -10.74 18.88 11.58
N GLU A 346 -9.47 18.53 11.78
CA GLU A 346 -8.60 19.16 12.78
C GLU A 346 -8.30 20.63 12.44
N LEU A 347 -8.04 20.97 11.17
CA LEU A 347 -7.86 22.35 10.74
C LEU A 347 -9.10 23.20 11.08
N ARG A 348 -10.30 22.70 10.76
CA ARG A 348 -11.56 23.36 11.10
C ARG A 348 -11.78 23.47 12.62
N ARG A 349 -11.28 22.51 13.40
CA ARG A 349 -11.32 22.58 14.88
C ARG A 349 -10.44 23.72 15.37
N ILE A 350 -9.21 23.83 14.87
CA ILE A 350 -8.28 24.93 15.17
C ILE A 350 -8.89 26.28 14.82
N GLU A 351 -9.50 26.41 13.64
CA GLU A 351 -10.20 27.63 13.22
C GLU A 351 -11.26 28.07 14.24
N ARG A 352 -12.12 27.14 14.68
CA ARG A 352 -13.17 27.44 15.68
C ARG A 352 -12.58 27.84 17.04
N GLU A 353 -11.54 27.15 17.48
CA GLU A 353 -10.89 27.43 18.78
C GLU A 353 -10.13 28.76 18.79
N LEU A 354 -9.59 29.18 17.65
CA LEU A 354 -8.92 30.47 17.49
C LEU A 354 -9.86 31.63 17.12
N GLY A 355 -11.17 31.39 17.16
CA GLY A 355 -12.18 32.44 17.12
C GLY A 355 -12.80 32.73 15.76
N ARG A 356 -12.71 31.80 14.78
CA ARG A 356 -13.44 31.94 13.52
C ARG A 356 -14.94 31.98 13.77
N VAL A 357 -15.58 33.08 13.37
CA VAL A 357 -17.05 33.22 13.34
C VAL A 357 -17.54 32.85 11.93
N PRO A 358 -18.71 32.19 11.76
CA PRO A 358 -19.27 31.97 10.43
C PRO A 358 -19.57 33.30 9.74
N HIS A 359 -18.91 33.56 8.61
CA HIS A 359 -19.13 34.74 7.76
C HIS A 359 -19.71 34.33 6.41
N GLU A 360 -20.21 35.31 5.63
CA GLU A 360 -20.64 35.10 4.24
C GLU A 360 -19.53 34.50 3.37
N ARG A 361 -19.92 33.77 2.31
CA ARG A 361 -18.96 33.12 1.41
C ARG A 361 -18.06 34.18 0.75
N TYR A 362 -16.74 34.03 0.90
CA TYR A 362 -15.70 34.99 0.47
C TYR A 362 -15.59 36.31 1.26
N GLY A 363 -16.26 36.40 2.41
CA GLY A 363 -16.11 37.52 3.34
C GLY A 363 -14.82 37.49 4.18
N PRO A 364 -14.60 38.51 5.02
CA PRO A 364 -13.45 38.62 5.90
C PRO A 364 -13.44 37.51 6.96
N ARG A 365 -12.24 37.10 7.41
CA ARG A 365 -12.05 35.97 8.33
C ARG A 365 -10.90 36.23 9.30
N GLU A 366 -11.11 35.81 10.55
CA GLU A 366 -10.09 35.82 11.59
C GLU A 366 -8.99 34.79 11.33
N LEU A 367 -9.37 33.62 10.79
CA LEU A 367 -8.44 32.55 10.39
C LEU A 367 -9.10 31.61 9.36
N ASP A 368 -8.34 31.27 8.32
CA ASP A 368 -8.66 30.26 7.31
C ASP A 368 -7.46 29.30 7.17
N LEU A 369 -7.71 28.01 7.35
CA LEU A 369 -6.72 26.94 7.23
C LEU A 369 -7.15 25.95 6.13
N ASP A 370 -6.44 25.99 5.01
CA ASP A 370 -6.72 25.16 3.84
C ASP A 370 -5.68 24.04 3.69
N LEU A 371 -6.13 22.80 3.51
CA LEU A 371 -5.23 21.72 3.09
C LEU A 371 -4.95 21.83 1.59
N LEU A 372 -3.75 22.30 1.25
CA LEU A 372 -3.35 22.61 -0.13
C LEU A 372 -2.92 21.36 -0.89
N LEU A 373 -2.01 20.59 -0.30
CA LEU A 373 -1.46 19.35 -0.88
C LEU A 373 -1.18 18.37 0.26
N PHE A 374 -1.37 17.08 -0.02
CA PHE A 374 -1.09 16.01 0.94
C PHE A 374 -0.36 14.87 0.21
N ALA A 375 0.85 14.56 0.67
CA ALA A 375 1.71 13.59 -0.01
C ALA A 375 1.04 12.20 -0.08
N GLY A 376 0.90 11.69 -1.30
CA GLY A 376 0.30 10.38 -1.58
C GLY A 376 -1.24 10.35 -1.53
N ALA A 377 -1.91 11.49 -1.42
CA ALA A 377 -3.37 11.55 -1.59
C ALA A 377 -3.75 11.44 -3.08
N ALA A 378 -4.87 10.76 -3.35
CA ALA A 378 -5.46 10.72 -4.68
C ALA A 378 -6.15 12.06 -5.03
N ALA A 379 -6.51 12.23 -6.30
CA ALA A 379 -7.00 13.49 -6.86
C ALA A 379 -8.37 14.00 -6.34
N ALA A 380 -9.05 13.30 -5.43
CA ALA A 380 -10.41 13.68 -5.00
C ALA A 380 -10.88 12.98 -3.71
N GLU A 381 -10.19 13.18 -2.58
CA GLU A 381 -10.76 12.79 -1.28
C GLU A 381 -11.71 13.89 -0.76
N HIS A 382 -12.89 13.51 -0.26
CA HIS A 382 -13.93 14.46 0.15
C HIS A 382 -14.25 14.35 1.65
N GLU A 383 -14.40 15.51 2.30
CA GLU A 383 -14.98 15.65 3.63
C GLU A 383 -16.20 16.57 3.55
N GLY A 384 -17.37 15.99 3.30
CA GLY A 384 -18.57 16.73 2.90
C GLY A 384 -18.31 17.45 1.57
N ASN A 385 -18.38 18.78 1.58
CA ASN A 385 -18.19 19.63 0.39
C ASN A 385 -16.73 20.11 0.20
N VAL A 386 -15.76 19.58 0.94
CA VAL A 386 -14.34 19.97 0.79
C VAL A 386 -13.57 18.87 0.08
N ALA A 387 -13.05 19.21 -1.09
CA ALA A 387 -12.13 18.37 -1.84
C ALA A 387 -10.68 18.59 -1.37
N VAL A 388 -9.94 17.48 -1.29
CA VAL A 388 -8.50 17.46 -1.07
C VAL A 388 -7.82 16.91 -2.32
N PRO A 389 -6.88 17.66 -2.93
CA PRO A 389 -6.41 19.02 -2.59
C PRO A 389 -7.45 20.12 -2.91
N HIS A 390 -7.35 21.28 -2.26
CA HIS A 390 -8.30 22.39 -2.41
C HIS A 390 -8.54 22.76 -3.89
N GLU A 391 -9.81 22.84 -4.30
CA GLU A 391 -10.21 22.82 -5.71
C GLU A 391 -9.53 23.89 -6.58
N ARG A 392 -9.35 25.07 -6.00
CA ARG A 392 -8.91 26.28 -6.70
C ARG A 392 -7.47 26.68 -6.41
N ILE A 393 -6.62 25.73 -6.00
CA ILE A 393 -5.20 26.00 -5.70
C ILE A 393 -4.49 26.60 -6.92
N ALA A 394 -4.74 26.06 -8.12
CA ALA A 394 -4.10 26.46 -9.37
C ALA A 394 -4.46 27.89 -9.83
N GLU A 395 -5.49 28.49 -9.25
CA GLU A 395 -6.04 29.79 -9.66
C GLU A 395 -5.57 30.95 -8.78
N ARG A 396 -4.81 30.70 -7.71
CA ARG A 396 -4.60 31.67 -6.63
C ARG A 396 -3.11 31.92 -6.37
N ARG A 397 -2.59 33.07 -6.81
CA ARG A 397 -1.19 33.44 -6.58
C ARG A 397 -0.84 33.55 -5.10
N PHE A 398 -1.73 34.09 -4.27
CA PHE A 398 -1.50 34.23 -2.83
C PHE A 398 -1.39 32.88 -2.09
N VAL A 399 -1.76 31.77 -2.74
CA VAL A 399 -1.56 30.39 -2.26
C VAL A 399 -0.30 29.79 -2.88
N LEU A 400 -0.14 29.92 -4.20
CA LEU A 400 0.96 29.31 -4.95
C LEU A 400 2.32 29.96 -4.68
N GLY A 401 2.36 31.27 -4.45
CA GLY A 401 3.57 32.02 -4.09
C GLY A 401 4.26 31.46 -2.84
N PRO A 402 3.59 31.48 -1.67
CA PRO A 402 4.16 30.91 -0.44
C PRO A 402 4.41 29.40 -0.54
N LEU A 403 3.56 28.64 -1.24
CA LEU A 403 3.77 27.20 -1.45
C LEU A 403 5.04 26.93 -2.27
N ALA A 404 5.33 27.74 -3.29
CA ALA A 404 6.51 27.59 -4.15
C ALA A 404 7.83 27.85 -3.40
N GLU A 405 7.81 28.60 -2.29
CA GLU A 405 9.00 28.78 -1.43
C GLU A 405 9.39 27.49 -0.72
N LEU A 406 8.42 26.62 -0.43
CA LEU A 406 8.62 25.39 0.33
C LEU A 406 8.70 24.14 -0.56
N ALA A 407 7.94 24.12 -1.65
CA ALA A 407 7.78 22.93 -2.49
C ALA A 407 7.47 23.27 -3.96
N PRO A 408 8.42 23.89 -4.69
CA PRO A 408 8.19 24.34 -6.06
C PRO A 408 7.92 23.18 -7.04
N ASP A 409 8.45 22.00 -6.75
CA ASP A 409 8.34 20.81 -7.61
C ASP A 409 7.23 19.85 -7.16
N ALA A 410 6.49 20.18 -6.10
CA ALA A 410 5.32 19.39 -5.72
C ALA A 410 4.25 19.44 -6.81
N THR A 411 3.60 18.31 -7.07
CA THR A 411 2.60 18.18 -8.15
C THR A 411 1.19 18.21 -7.60
N ASP A 412 0.29 18.93 -8.27
CA ASP A 412 -1.15 18.80 -8.03
C ASP A 412 -1.67 17.49 -8.65
N PRO A 413 -2.21 16.54 -7.85
CA PRO A 413 -2.66 15.24 -8.34
C PRO A 413 -3.83 15.32 -9.33
N ARG A 414 -4.52 16.46 -9.46
CA ARG A 414 -5.63 16.64 -10.42
C ARG A 414 -5.15 17.08 -11.79
N SER A 415 -4.30 18.10 -11.85
CA SER A 415 -3.80 18.65 -13.11
C SER A 415 -2.49 18.00 -13.59
N GLY A 416 -1.75 17.32 -12.70
CA GLY A 416 -0.42 16.79 -12.98
C GLY A 416 0.66 17.88 -13.11
N ARG A 417 0.33 19.15 -12.89
CA ARG A 417 1.26 20.29 -12.98
C ARG A 417 1.98 20.50 -11.66
N SER A 418 3.23 20.92 -11.74
CA SER A 418 4.01 21.36 -10.58
C SER A 418 3.52 22.71 -10.04
N VAL A 419 3.78 22.99 -8.76
CA VAL A 419 3.52 24.28 -8.13
C VAL A 419 4.16 25.42 -8.91
N ARG A 420 5.40 25.23 -9.40
CA ARG A 420 6.10 26.22 -10.23
C ARG A 420 5.35 26.55 -11.52
N GLU A 421 4.87 25.53 -12.23
CA GLU A 421 4.09 25.71 -13.47
C GLU A 421 2.74 26.37 -13.21
N MET A 422 2.09 26.05 -12.10
CA MET A 422 0.82 26.70 -11.71
C MET A 422 1.06 28.17 -11.34
N LEU A 423 2.11 28.47 -10.57
CA LEU A 423 2.44 29.84 -10.16
C LEU A 423 2.73 30.75 -11.36
N ALA A 424 3.42 30.24 -12.38
CA ALA A 424 3.69 30.97 -13.61
C ALA A 424 2.40 31.36 -14.36
N ALA A 425 1.34 30.56 -14.23
CA ALA A 425 0.06 30.79 -14.91
C ALA A 425 -0.78 31.91 -14.30
N VAL A 426 -0.46 32.33 -13.06
CA VAL A 426 -1.17 33.38 -12.31
C VAL A 426 -0.22 34.53 -11.93
N ALA A 427 0.78 34.77 -12.78
CA ALA A 427 1.83 35.75 -12.53
C ALA A 427 1.34 37.21 -12.48
N ASP A 428 0.21 37.47 -13.12
CA ASP A 428 -0.46 38.77 -13.25
C ASP A 428 -1.26 39.19 -12.01
N GLN A 429 -1.57 38.25 -11.11
CA GLN A 429 -2.31 38.54 -9.88
C GLN A 429 -1.45 39.30 -8.86
N GLN A 430 -2.07 40.23 -8.13
CA GLN A 430 -1.38 41.00 -7.09
C GLN A 430 -1.34 40.23 -5.77
N ALA A 431 -0.19 39.62 -5.50
CA ALA A 431 0.16 39.06 -4.20
C ALA A 431 1.68 39.11 -4.06
N GLU A 432 2.18 39.65 -2.95
CA GLU A 432 3.59 39.96 -2.76
C GLU A 432 4.11 39.44 -1.41
N PRO A 433 5.35 38.93 -1.35
CA PRO A 433 5.97 38.53 -0.10
C PRO A 433 6.32 39.76 0.75
N ILE A 434 6.13 39.64 2.05
CA ILE A 434 6.58 40.61 3.06
C ILE A 434 8.02 40.23 3.47
N GLU A 435 8.90 41.22 3.60
CA GLU A 435 10.29 41.04 4.05
C GLU A 435 10.35 40.75 5.56
N ASP A 436 9.88 39.57 5.95
CA ASP A 436 9.99 39.04 7.30
C ASP A 436 9.93 37.51 7.25
N GLN A 437 11.11 36.87 7.24
CA GLN A 437 11.22 35.42 7.15
C GLN A 437 11.00 34.70 8.49
N ASP A 438 11.11 35.44 9.60
CA ASP A 438 11.09 34.90 10.96
C ASP A 438 9.81 35.28 11.71
N TRP A 439 8.78 35.70 10.97
CA TRP A 439 7.51 36.14 11.51
C TRP A 439 6.81 35.12 12.40
N TRP A 440 7.16 33.84 12.24
CA TRP A 440 6.62 32.69 12.95
C TRP A 440 7.45 32.29 14.19
N LYS A 441 8.70 32.71 14.31
CA LYS A 441 9.54 32.41 15.48
C LYS A 441 9.08 33.23 16.67
N THR A 442 8.97 32.64 17.86
CA THR A 442 8.78 33.39 19.11
C THR A 442 9.84 34.49 19.20
N ALA A 443 9.41 35.74 19.41
CA ALA A 443 10.37 36.79 19.75
C ALA A 443 11.11 36.27 20.99
N SER A 444 12.44 36.13 20.90
CA SER A 444 13.26 35.83 22.07
C SER A 444 13.00 36.93 23.08
N SER A 445 12.19 36.64 24.09
CA SER A 445 12.04 37.45 25.30
C SER A 445 13.15 37.07 26.28
#